data_AF-A0A9X0CSI4-F1
#
_entry.id   AF-A0A9X0CSI4-F1
#
_cell.length_a   1.000
_cell.length_b   1.000
_cell.length_c   1.000
_cell.angle_alpha   90.00
_cell.angle_beta   90.00
_cell.angle_gamma   90.00
#
_symmetry.space_group_name_H-M   'P 1'
#
loop_
_entity.id
_entity.type
_entity.pdbx_description
1 polymer ?
#
loop_
_entity_poly.entity_id
_entity_poly.type
_entity_poly.pdbx_seq_one_letter_code
_entity_poly.pdbx_strand_id
1 'polypeptide(L)'
;FNLIRFASEVVSWKPHITSTSDDSCQNAVEWVSDFDANGSTSTLSALQLAFDDPEVQGIYLLTDGKPDNSTTMVLREVAKLNSGRNVRVHCISFNCDDSVANKFLQLLASQTGGRYHRCQGDPDGHVFTHRLLTEGFREDEPLSMPVFEGDDLRRLASEIALCRKFLLQSRSYRAMFPENTKQGKSDKLNGQSLPQPRNSRSQVEVATR
;
A
#
# COMPACT_ATOMS: atom_id res chain seq x y z
N PHE A 1 0.09 -17.50 17.95
CA PHE A 1 -0.98 -17.60 16.96
C PHE A 1 -1.70 -18.93 17.12
N ASN A 2 -2.81 -19.11 16.42
CA ASN A 2 -3.51 -20.38 16.29
C ASN A 2 -4.14 -20.46 14.90
N LEU A 3 -4.51 -21.66 14.46
CA LEU A 3 -5.20 -21.89 13.20
C LEU A 3 -6.51 -22.63 13.46
N ILE A 4 -7.56 -22.22 12.75
CA ILE A 4 -8.87 -22.87 12.77
C ILE A 4 -9.23 -23.20 11.33
N ARG A 5 -9.44 -24.48 11.05
CA ARG A 5 -10.04 -24.94 9.80
C ARG A 5 -11.54 -25.00 10.01
N PHE A 6 -12.29 -24.65 8.99
CA PHE A 6 -13.73 -24.79 9.02
C PHE A 6 -14.26 -25.21 7.66
N ALA A 7 -15.17 -26.17 7.70
CA ALA A 7 -16.03 -26.55 6.60
C ALA A 7 -17.40 -26.92 7.20
N SER A 8 -17.86 -28.16 7.05
CA SER A 8 -18.98 -28.68 7.87
C SER A 8 -18.59 -28.85 9.35
N GLU A 9 -17.34 -29.23 9.61
CA GLU A 9 -16.77 -29.28 10.95
C GLU A 9 -15.80 -28.11 11.18
N VAL A 10 -15.64 -27.71 12.43
CA VAL A 10 -14.67 -26.68 12.84
C VAL A 10 -13.65 -27.31 13.77
N VAL A 11 -12.38 -27.23 13.37
CA VAL A 11 -11.28 -27.86 14.10
C VAL A 11 -10.16 -26.85 14.32
N SER A 12 -9.76 -26.70 15.57
CA SER A 12 -8.63 -25.87 15.97
C SER A 12 -7.34 -26.68 16.04
N TRP A 13 -6.22 -26.09 15.62
CA TRP A 13 -4.90 -26.71 15.69
C TRP A 13 -4.42 -26.88 17.13
N LYS A 14 -4.58 -25.83 17.93
CA LYS A 14 -4.28 -25.82 19.37
C LYS A 14 -5.52 -25.39 20.16
N PRO A 15 -5.64 -25.77 21.45
CA PRO A 15 -6.74 -25.29 22.30
C PRO A 15 -6.74 -23.77 22.47
N HIS A 16 -5.56 -23.15 22.52
CA HIS A 16 -5.37 -21.71 22.72
C HIS A 16 -4.24 -21.18 21.83
N ILE A 17 -4.16 -19.85 21.70
CA ILE A 17 -3.04 -19.16 21.06
C ILE A 17 -1.71 -19.58 21.70
N THR A 18 -0.76 -20.01 20.85
CA THR A 18 0.58 -20.42 21.28
C THR A 18 1.64 -19.38 20.87
N SER A 19 2.83 -19.45 21.47
CA SER A 19 3.98 -18.64 21.05
C SER A 19 4.42 -18.96 19.61
N THR A 20 5.03 -17.97 18.96
CA THR A 20 5.63 -18.10 17.63
C THR A 20 7.08 -18.56 17.75
N SER A 21 7.34 -19.83 17.42
CA SER A 21 8.68 -20.40 17.19
C SER A 21 8.73 -21.08 15.81
N ASP A 22 9.93 -21.34 15.29
CA ASP A 22 10.11 -22.05 14.02
C ASP A 22 9.43 -23.43 14.04
N ASP A 23 9.56 -24.16 15.15
CA ASP A 23 8.87 -25.44 15.35
C ASP A 23 7.34 -25.27 15.30
N SER A 24 6.80 -24.24 15.96
CA SER A 24 5.35 -23.98 15.94
C SER A 24 4.85 -23.66 14.54
N CYS A 25 5.62 -22.92 13.75
CA CYS A 25 5.30 -22.58 12.36
C CYS A 25 5.32 -23.83 11.49
N GLN A 26 6.37 -24.66 11.60
CA GLN A 26 6.49 -25.90 10.84
C GLN A 26 5.34 -26.87 11.14
N ASN A 27 5.04 -27.08 12.42
CA ASN A 27 3.91 -27.91 12.85
C ASN A 27 2.56 -27.38 12.36
N ALA A 28 2.40 -26.05 12.31
CA ALA A 28 1.17 -25.43 11.79
C ALA A 28 1.03 -25.63 10.27
N VAL A 29 2.14 -25.57 9.52
CA VAL A 29 2.17 -25.84 8.08
C VAL A 29 1.85 -27.30 7.78
N GLU A 30 2.45 -28.23 8.51
CA GLU A 30 2.11 -29.66 8.38
C GLU A 30 0.64 -29.89 8.69
N TRP A 31 0.14 -29.31 9.79
CA TRP A 31 -1.27 -29.40 10.14
C TRP A 31 -2.17 -28.85 9.03
N VAL A 32 -1.93 -27.65 8.47
CA VAL A 32 -2.81 -27.13 7.42
C VAL A 32 -2.73 -27.93 6.11
N SER A 33 -1.62 -28.64 5.86
CA SER A 33 -1.43 -29.45 4.64
C SER A 33 -2.36 -30.67 4.59
N ASP A 34 -2.79 -31.18 5.74
CA ASP A 34 -3.74 -32.28 5.86
C ASP A 34 -5.22 -31.83 5.75
N PHE A 35 -5.47 -30.55 5.43
CA PHE A 35 -6.83 -30.03 5.31
C PHE A 35 -7.48 -30.46 4.00
N ASP A 36 -8.63 -31.14 4.12
CA ASP A 36 -9.54 -31.41 3.01
C ASP A 36 -10.76 -30.50 3.12
N ALA A 37 -10.91 -29.58 2.16
CA ALA A 37 -12.03 -28.66 2.09
C ALA A 37 -13.23 -29.38 1.46
N ASN A 38 -14.13 -29.89 2.30
CA ASN A 38 -15.33 -30.57 1.83
C ASN A 38 -16.59 -30.15 2.61
N GLY A 39 -17.75 -30.22 1.95
CA GLY A 39 -19.03 -29.92 2.60
C GLY A 39 -19.38 -28.43 2.63
N SER A 40 -19.83 -27.96 3.79
CA SER A 40 -20.49 -26.66 3.98
C SER A 40 -19.52 -25.59 4.51
N THR A 41 -19.98 -24.36 4.73
CA THR A 41 -19.18 -23.21 5.18
C THR A 41 -19.65 -22.70 6.55
N SER A 42 -19.23 -23.37 7.64
CA SER A 42 -19.65 -23.05 9.01
C SER A 42 -18.91 -21.85 9.63
N THR A 43 -18.99 -20.68 8.97
CA THR A 43 -18.27 -19.46 9.37
C THR A 43 -18.61 -18.99 10.78
N LEU A 44 -19.88 -19.08 11.20
CA LEU A 44 -20.29 -18.62 12.54
C LEU A 44 -19.61 -19.44 13.64
N SER A 45 -19.60 -20.76 13.49
CA SER A 45 -18.98 -21.69 14.44
C SER A 45 -17.47 -21.47 14.51
N ALA A 46 -16.82 -21.22 13.37
CA ALA A 46 -15.40 -20.90 13.30
C ALA A 46 -15.07 -19.61 14.05
N LEU A 47 -15.89 -18.56 13.85
CA LEU A 47 -15.73 -17.30 14.57
C LEU A 47 -15.98 -17.48 16.07
N GLN A 48 -17.03 -18.19 16.47
CA GLN A 48 -17.30 -18.49 17.88
C GLN A 48 -16.10 -19.18 18.55
N LEU A 49 -15.52 -20.19 17.90
CA LEU A 49 -14.34 -20.87 18.40
C LEU A 49 -13.12 -19.94 18.49
N ALA A 50 -12.93 -19.06 17.49
CA ALA A 50 -11.84 -18.07 17.52
C ALA A 50 -12.01 -17.04 18.65
N PHE A 51 -13.24 -16.62 18.93
CA PHE A 51 -13.56 -15.68 20.01
C PHE A 51 -13.51 -16.32 21.39
N ASP A 52 -13.59 -17.65 21.52
CA ASP A 52 -13.53 -18.32 22.82
C ASP A 52 -12.18 -18.12 23.53
N ASP A 53 -11.11 -17.91 22.76
CA ASP A 53 -9.81 -17.54 23.31
C ASP A 53 -9.82 -16.08 23.82
N PRO A 54 -9.59 -15.82 25.13
CA PRO A 54 -9.61 -14.46 25.67
C PRO A 54 -8.43 -13.61 25.17
N GLU A 55 -7.32 -14.22 24.76
CA GLU A 55 -6.10 -13.54 24.32
C GLU A 55 -6.15 -13.13 22.85
N VAL A 56 -7.18 -13.52 22.09
CA VAL A 56 -7.31 -13.13 20.68
C VAL A 56 -7.46 -11.61 20.54
N GLN A 57 -6.59 -11.02 19.72
CA GLN A 57 -6.60 -9.59 19.39
C GLN A 57 -7.02 -9.33 17.94
N GLY A 58 -6.83 -10.32 17.08
CA GLY A 58 -7.18 -10.24 15.67
C GLY A 58 -7.44 -11.62 15.07
N ILE A 59 -8.40 -11.68 14.16
CA ILE A 59 -8.80 -12.88 13.44
C ILE A 59 -8.60 -12.60 11.95
N TYR A 60 -7.97 -13.53 11.23
CA TYR A 60 -7.86 -13.49 9.78
C TYR A 60 -8.74 -14.59 9.20
N LEU A 61 -9.88 -14.19 8.63
CA LEU A 61 -10.84 -15.08 8.01
C LEU A 61 -10.56 -15.16 6.51
N LEU A 62 -10.13 -16.32 6.04
CA LEU A 62 -9.99 -16.64 4.61
C LEU A 62 -11.17 -17.53 4.18
N THR A 63 -11.90 -17.13 3.15
CA THR A 63 -13.03 -17.91 2.63
C THR A 63 -13.26 -17.64 1.14
N ASP A 64 -13.75 -18.64 0.43
CA ASP A 64 -14.14 -18.60 -0.98
C ASP A 64 -15.66 -18.59 -1.19
N GLY A 65 -16.44 -18.62 -0.11
CA GLY A 65 -17.89 -18.73 -0.18
C GLY A 65 -18.64 -17.95 0.89
N LYS A 66 -19.95 -17.95 0.72
CA LYS A 66 -20.93 -17.43 1.69
C LYS A 66 -21.03 -18.36 2.91
N PRO A 67 -21.29 -17.82 4.12
CA PRO A 67 -21.61 -18.63 5.29
C PRO A 67 -22.89 -19.46 5.11
N ASP A 68 -22.95 -20.63 5.75
CA ASP A 68 -24.15 -21.49 5.78
C ASP A 68 -25.34 -20.79 6.46
N ASN A 69 -25.05 -19.94 7.44
CA ASN A 69 -26.07 -19.14 8.12
C ASN A 69 -26.39 -17.85 7.35
N SER A 70 -27.49 -17.18 7.72
CA SER A 70 -27.76 -15.83 7.23
C SER A 70 -26.60 -14.88 7.56
N THR A 71 -26.15 -14.10 6.58
CA THR A 71 -25.08 -13.10 6.76
C THR A 71 -25.40 -12.12 7.89
N THR A 72 -26.66 -11.72 8.03
CA THR A 72 -27.14 -10.84 9.11
C THR A 72 -27.06 -11.50 10.49
N MET A 73 -27.28 -12.81 10.58
CA MET A 73 -27.13 -13.56 11.82
C MET A 73 -25.66 -13.59 12.24
N VAL A 74 -24.76 -13.91 11.32
CA VAL A 74 -23.31 -13.93 11.60
C VAL A 74 -22.82 -12.57 12.10
N LEU A 75 -23.16 -11.49 11.39
CA LEU A 75 -22.79 -10.12 11.79
C LEU A 75 -23.32 -9.77 13.19
N ARG A 76 -24.56 -10.14 13.51
CA ARG A 76 -25.16 -9.86 14.82
C ARG A 76 -24.47 -10.63 15.94
N GLU A 77 -24.21 -11.92 15.75
CA GLU A 77 -23.57 -12.73 16.78
C GLU A 77 -22.10 -12.32 16.98
N VAL A 78 -21.37 -11.99 15.93
CA VAL A 78 -20.00 -11.45 16.06
C VAL A 78 -19.99 -10.13 16.83
N ALA A 79 -20.96 -9.25 16.58
CA ALA A 79 -21.08 -7.99 17.34
C ALA A 79 -21.25 -8.24 18.85
N LYS A 80 -22.02 -9.28 19.22
CA LYS A 80 -22.20 -9.66 20.62
C LYS A 80 -20.92 -10.26 21.20
N LEU A 81 -20.27 -11.17 20.49
CA LEU A 81 -19.00 -11.79 20.92
C LEU A 81 -17.89 -10.76 21.11
N ASN A 82 -17.87 -9.74 20.26
CA ASN A 82 -16.90 -8.65 20.33
C ASN A 82 -17.36 -7.50 21.25
N SER A 83 -18.50 -7.61 21.93
CA SER A 83 -18.99 -6.56 22.83
C SER A 83 -18.03 -6.38 24.01
N GLY A 84 -17.52 -5.15 24.18
CA GLY A 84 -16.51 -4.86 25.21
C GLY A 84 -15.11 -5.40 24.89
N ARG A 85 -14.94 -6.07 23.74
CA ARG A 85 -13.65 -6.51 23.21
C ARG A 85 -13.32 -5.65 21.98
N ASN A 86 -12.05 -5.57 21.63
CA ASN A 86 -11.59 -4.80 20.46
C ASN A 86 -10.89 -5.74 19.47
N VAL A 87 -11.45 -6.93 19.26
CA VAL A 87 -10.89 -7.93 18.35
C VAL A 87 -11.21 -7.49 16.93
N ARG A 88 -10.19 -7.43 16.08
CA ARG A 88 -10.35 -7.05 14.66
C ARG A 88 -10.50 -8.29 13.80
N VAL A 89 -11.54 -8.35 12.96
CA VAL A 89 -11.72 -9.45 12.01
C VAL A 89 -11.32 -8.97 10.62
N HIS A 90 -10.14 -9.39 10.17
CA HIS A 90 -9.65 -9.18 8.81
C HIS A 90 -10.24 -10.26 7.91
N CYS A 91 -10.91 -9.87 6.82
CA CYS A 91 -11.59 -10.79 5.91
C CYS A 91 -10.86 -10.82 4.58
N ILE A 92 -10.56 -12.01 4.08
CA ILE A 92 -9.88 -12.25 2.82
C ILE A 92 -10.82 -13.11 1.96
N SER A 93 -11.32 -12.52 0.88
CA SER A 93 -12.08 -13.22 -0.15
C SER A 93 -11.12 -13.87 -1.15
N PHE A 94 -11.20 -15.19 -1.26
CA PHE A 94 -10.38 -15.98 -2.15
C PHE A 94 -11.23 -16.59 -3.26
N ASN A 95 -10.98 -16.23 -4.53
CA ASN A 95 -11.64 -16.83 -5.69
C ASN A 95 -13.19 -16.84 -5.63
N CYS A 96 -13.79 -15.80 -5.06
CA CYS A 96 -15.24 -15.68 -4.90
C CYS A 96 -15.81 -14.51 -5.71
N ASP A 97 -16.64 -14.83 -6.71
CA ASP A 97 -17.34 -13.85 -7.54
C ASP A 97 -18.74 -13.48 -7.00
N ASP A 98 -19.18 -14.09 -5.91
CA ASP A 98 -20.47 -13.77 -5.29
C ASP A 98 -20.41 -12.40 -4.59
N SER A 99 -21.09 -11.41 -5.20
CA SER A 99 -21.22 -10.06 -4.64
C SER A 99 -21.82 -10.01 -3.23
N VAL A 100 -22.73 -10.93 -2.88
CA VAL A 100 -23.37 -11.00 -1.56
C VAL A 100 -22.37 -11.50 -0.53
N ALA A 101 -21.60 -12.54 -0.86
CA ALA A 101 -20.54 -13.06 0.00
C ALA A 101 -19.45 -11.99 0.24
N ASN A 102 -18.99 -11.34 -0.84
CA ASN A 102 -18.01 -10.26 -0.76
C ASN A 102 -18.52 -9.07 0.07
N LYS A 103 -19.78 -8.67 -0.12
CA LYS A 103 -20.38 -7.59 0.66
C LYS A 103 -20.49 -7.95 2.14
N PHE A 104 -20.83 -9.19 2.45
CA PHE A 104 -20.85 -9.69 3.83
C PHE A 104 -19.46 -9.58 4.48
N LEU A 105 -18.40 -10.03 3.81
CA LEU A 105 -17.03 -9.95 4.32
C LEU A 105 -16.58 -8.49 4.54
N GLN A 106 -16.92 -7.58 3.63
CA GLN A 106 -16.69 -6.15 3.81
C GLN A 106 -17.38 -5.60 5.07
N LEU A 107 -18.66 -5.95 5.28
CA LEU A 107 -19.42 -5.51 6.45
C LEU A 107 -18.85 -6.08 7.75
N LEU A 108 -18.46 -7.36 7.76
CA LEU A 108 -17.87 -8.03 8.92
C LEU A 108 -16.53 -7.38 9.30
N ALA A 109 -15.67 -7.13 8.32
CA ALA A 109 -14.41 -6.44 8.55
C ALA A 109 -14.63 -5.01 9.06
N SER A 110 -15.50 -4.24 8.41
CA SER A 110 -15.81 -2.86 8.80
C SER A 110 -16.38 -2.77 10.23
N GLN A 111 -17.32 -3.65 10.59
CA GLN A 111 -17.96 -3.67 11.91
C GLN A 111 -16.98 -3.90 13.05
N THR A 112 -15.91 -4.66 12.81
CA THR A 112 -14.91 -5.02 13.82
C THR A 112 -13.65 -4.16 13.75
N GLY A 113 -13.61 -3.15 12.87
CA GLY A 113 -12.42 -2.34 12.61
C GLY A 113 -11.28 -3.13 11.96
N GLY A 114 -11.60 -4.25 11.32
CA GLY A 114 -10.69 -5.04 10.51
C GLY A 114 -10.48 -4.46 9.11
N ARG A 115 -9.98 -5.30 8.21
CA ARG A 115 -9.74 -4.95 6.79
C ARG A 115 -10.28 -6.05 5.89
N TYR A 116 -10.86 -5.64 4.77
CA TYR A 116 -11.28 -6.53 3.71
C TYR A 116 -10.25 -6.55 2.57
N HIS A 117 -9.86 -7.77 2.17
CA HIS A 117 -8.97 -8.03 1.05
C HIS A 117 -9.67 -8.96 0.05
N ARG A 118 -9.50 -8.71 -1.25
CA ARG A 118 -9.99 -9.59 -2.33
C ARG A 118 -8.81 -10.01 -3.18
N CYS A 119 -8.53 -11.32 -3.22
CA CYS A 119 -7.35 -11.85 -3.91
C CYS A 119 -7.50 -11.89 -5.44
N GLN A 120 -8.75 -11.97 -5.94
CA GLN A 120 -9.01 -12.02 -7.36
C GLN A 120 -8.79 -10.63 -7.95
N GLY A 121 -7.92 -10.55 -8.95
CA GLY A 121 -7.51 -9.30 -9.56
C GLY A 121 -8.69 -8.60 -10.21
N ASP A 122 -8.94 -7.37 -9.77
CA ASP A 122 -9.76 -6.43 -10.51
C ASP A 122 -9.16 -6.29 -11.93
N PRO A 123 -9.88 -6.67 -13.01
CA PRO A 123 -9.39 -6.51 -14.37
C PRO A 123 -8.89 -5.10 -14.64
N ASP A 124 -9.57 -4.09 -14.05
CA ASP A 124 -9.18 -2.69 -14.16
C ASP A 124 -7.86 -2.40 -13.41
N GLY A 125 -7.63 -3.08 -12.29
CA GLY A 125 -6.36 -3.03 -11.55
C GLY A 125 -5.19 -3.61 -12.35
N HIS A 126 -5.41 -4.71 -13.08
CA HIS A 126 -4.39 -5.29 -13.95
C HIS A 126 -4.06 -4.38 -15.14
N VAL A 127 -5.08 -3.82 -15.80
CA VAL A 127 -4.89 -2.87 -16.89
C VAL A 127 -4.18 -1.61 -16.40
N PHE A 128 -4.58 -1.11 -15.23
CA PHE A 128 -3.96 0.07 -14.61
C PHE A 128 -2.48 -0.17 -14.28
N THR A 129 -2.16 -1.30 -13.64
CA THR A 129 -0.77 -1.65 -13.30
C THR A 129 0.09 -1.87 -14.54
N HIS A 130 -0.44 -2.55 -15.57
CA HIS A 130 0.26 -2.69 -16.84
C HIS A 130 0.58 -1.31 -17.45
N ARG A 131 -0.43 -0.44 -17.61
CA ARG A 131 -0.24 0.92 -18.14
C ARG A 131 0.80 1.69 -17.32
N LEU A 132 0.70 1.61 -16.00
CA LEU A 132 1.65 2.25 -15.10
C LEU A 132 3.08 1.78 -15.33
N LEU A 133 3.31 0.48 -15.47
CA LEU A 133 4.64 -0.09 -15.64
C LEU A 133 5.20 0.12 -17.04
N THR A 134 4.36 0.16 -18.08
CA THR A 134 4.81 0.29 -19.47
C THR A 134 4.95 1.74 -19.93
N GLU A 135 4.00 2.60 -19.55
CA GLU A 135 3.94 3.99 -20.00
C GLU A 135 4.44 4.98 -18.94
N GLY A 136 4.59 4.53 -17.70
CA GLY A 136 4.96 5.39 -16.58
C GLY A 136 3.85 6.37 -16.18
N PHE A 137 4.21 7.34 -15.35
CA PHE A 137 3.31 8.43 -14.99
C PHE A 137 3.57 9.66 -15.85
N ARG A 138 2.58 10.03 -16.67
CA ARG A 138 2.50 11.36 -17.27
C ARG A 138 1.94 12.33 -16.22
N GLU A 139 2.67 13.42 -15.97
CA GLU A 139 2.36 14.38 -14.90
C GLU A 139 1.30 15.40 -15.31
N ASP A 140 1.16 15.59 -16.62
CA ASP A 140 0.17 16.40 -17.33
C ASP A 140 -1.19 15.70 -17.45
N GLU A 141 -1.27 14.40 -17.12
CA GLU A 141 -2.48 13.59 -17.27
C GLU A 141 -3.14 13.29 -15.91
N PRO A 142 -4.45 13.51 -15.77
CA PRO A 142 -5.18 13.12 -14.57
C PRO A 142 -5.11 11.60 -14.39
N LEU A 143 -4.62 11.15 -13.22
CA LEU A 143 -4.66 9.73 -12.88
C LEU A 143 -6.07 9.37 -12.45
N SER A 144 -6.79 8.64 -13.30
CA SER A 144 -7.97 7.91 -12.86
C SER A 144 -7.50 6.60 -12.24
N MET A 145 -7.52 6.53 -10.89
CA MET A 145 -7.30 5.27 -10.20
C MET A 145 -8.54 4.38 -10.39
N PRO A 146 -8.38 3.08 -10.67
CA PRO A 146 -9.51 2.16 -10.70
C PRO A 146 -10.16 2.04 -9.31
N VAL A 147 -11.43 1.62 -9.30
CA VAL A 147 -12.20 1.48 -8.07
C VAL A 147 -11.87 0.14 -7.42
N PHE A 148 -11.00 0.17 -6.43
CA PHE A 148 -10.64 -1.05 -5.71
C PHE A 148 -11.70 -1.44 -4.66
N GLU A 149 -12.17 -2.69 -4.76
CA GLU A 149 -13.08 -3.27 -3.77
C GLU A 149 -12.40 -3.53 -2.42
N GLY A 150 -11.15 -4.01 -2.44
CA GLY A 150 -10.35 -4.26 -1.25
C GLY A 150 -9.88 -2.97 -0.56
N ASP A 151 -9.82 -2.99 0.77
CA ASP A 151 -9.42 -1.84 1.57
C ASP A 151 -7.96 -1.46 1.35
N ASP A 152 -7.08 -2.44 1.16
CA ASP A 152 -5.63 -2.21 1.01
C ASP A 152 -5.32 -1.40 -0.25
N LEU A 153 -5.83 -1.83 -1.40
CA LEU A 153 -5.62 -1.13 -2.66
C LEU A 153 -6.35 0.22 -2.71
N ARG A 154 -7.53 0.32 -2.08
CA ARG A 154 -8.25 1.59 -1.97
C ARG A 154 -7.46 2.63 -1.16
N ARG A 155 -6.85 2.19 -0.05
CA ARG A 155 -5.97 3.05 0.76
C ARG A 155 -4.74 3.46 -0.03
N LEU A 156 -4.08 2.52 -0.67
CA LEU A 156 -2.93 2.81 -1.54
C LEU A 156 -3.29 3.83 -2.63
N ALA A 157 -4.44 3.66 -3.29
CA ALA A 157 -4.92 4.60 -4.29
C ALA A 157 -5.14 6.01 -3.73
N SER A 158 -5.69 6.10 -2.52
CA SER A 158 -5.92 7.37 -1.83
C SER A 158 -4.60 8.08 -1.50
N GLU A 159 -3.60 7.34 -1.01
CA GLU A 159 -2.27 7.87 -0.74
C GLU A 159 -1.55 8.32 -2.01
N ILE A 160 -1.65 7.55 -3.11
CA ILE A 160 -1.12 7.95 -4.42
C ILE A 160 -1.75 9.27 -4.88
N ALA A 161 -3.07 9.40 -4.76
CA ALA A 161 -3.79 10.62 -5.11
C ALA A 161 -3.33 11.82 -4.25
N LEU A 162 -3.13 11.60 -2.95
CA LEU A 162 -2.65 12.62 -2.03
C LEU A 162 -1.22 13.08 -2.35
N CYS A 163 -0.31 12.14 -2.62
CA CYS A 163 1.06 12.43 -3.05
C CYS A 163 1.09 13.25 -4.34
N ARG A 164 0.26 12.89 -5.33
CA ARG A 164 0.14 13.66 -6.58
C ARG A 164 -0.34 15.08 -6.34
N LYS A 165 -1.33 15.27 -5.46
CA LYS A 165 -1.79 16.60 -5.07
C LYS A 165 -0.66 17.45 -4.48
N PHE A 166 0.13 16.90 -3.54
CA PHE A 166 1.25 17.62 -2.95
C PHE A 166 2.37 17.91 -3.94
N LEU A 167 2.65 17.00 -4.87
CA LEU A 167 3.62 17.22 -5.94
C LEU A 167 3.23 18.42 -6.82
N LEU A 168 1.96 18.49 -7.24
CA LEU A 168 1.44 19.61 -8.03
C LEU A 168 1.50 20.94 -7.27
N GLN A 169 1.14 20.93 -5.98
CA GLN A 169 1.24 22.11 -5.12
C GLN A 169 2.69 22.59 -4.97
N SER A 170 3.63 21.69 -4.65
CA SER A 170 5.05 22.01 -4.51
C SER A 170 5.63 22.65 -5.77
N ARG A 171 5.24 22.15 -6.95
CA ARG A 171 5.68 22.71 -8.24
C ARG A 171 5.09 24.08 -8.53
N SER A 172 3.80 24.28 -8.23
CA SER A 172 3.16 25.60 -8.32
C SER A 172 3.89 26.61 -7.44
N TYR A 173 4.23 26.24 -6.20
CA TYR A 173 5.05 27.07 -5.32
C TYR A 173 6.43 27.37 -5.93
N ARG A 174 7.13 26.37 -6.47
CA ARG A 174 8.43 26.60 -7.11
C ARG A 174 8.35 27.53 -8.32
N ALA A 175 7.29 27.45 -9.12
CA ALA A 175 7.09 28.33 -10.26
C ALA A 175 6.82 29.80 -9.87
N MET A 176 6.25 30.04 -8.68
CA MET A 176 6.04 31.40 -8.16
C MET A 176 7.33 32.09 -7.68
N PHE A 177 8.37 31.31 -7.36
CA PHE A 177 9.65 31.83 -6.88
C PHE A 177 10.82 31.24 -7.70
N PRO A 178 10.97 31.65 -8.97
CA PRO A 178 12.15 31.25 -9.73
C PRO A 178 13.40 31.77 -9.02
N GLU A 179 14.37 30.89 -8.74
CA GLU A 179 15.63 31.32 -8.14
C GLU A 179 16.28 32.38 -9.05
N ASN A 180 16.55 33.56 -8.51
CA ASN A 180 17.44 34.53 -9.15
C ASN A 180 18.85 33.93 -9.15
N THR A 181 19.18 33.20 -10.21
CA THR A 181 20.55 32.74 -10.48
C THR A 181 21.45 33.96 -10.43
N LYS A 182 22.36 33.99 -9.44
CA LYS A 182 23.29 35.07 -9.17
C LYS A 182 24.08 35.46 -10.44
N GLN A 183 23.68 36.52 -11.12
CA GLN A 183 24.56 37.27 -11.99
C GLN A 183 25.39 38.21 -11.10
N GLY A 184 26.51 37.69 -10.61
CA GLY A 184 27.58 38.52 -10.08
C GLY A 184 28.12 39.39 -11.21
N LYS A 185 27.62 40.63 -11.32
CA LYS A 185 28.28 41.70 -12.06
C LYS A 185 29.66 41.91 -11.44
N SER A 186 30.71 41.55 -12.15
CA SER A 186 32.06 42.01 -11.85
C SER A 186 32.20 43.47 -12.28
N ASP A 187 31.81 44.39 -11.40
CA ASP A 187 32.22 45.79 -11.53
C ASP A 187 33.66 45.94 -11.02
N LYS A 188 34.62 46.08 -11.95
CA LYS A 188 35.90 46.77 -11.71
C LYS A 188 36.29 47.63 -12.92
N LEU A 189 35.84 48.88 -12.86
CA LEU A 189 36.59 50.13 -13.02
C LEU A 189 37.73 50.21 -14.07
N ASN A 190 37.44 50.97 -15.14
CA ASN A 190 38.18 52.10 -15.72
C ASN A 190 39.73 52.10 -15.75
N GLY A 191 40.30 52.27 -16.95
CA GLY A 191 41.66 52.73 -17.18
C GLY A 191 41.89 53.10 -18.65
N GLN A 192 41.96 54.39 -18.93
CA GLN A 192 42.17 54.99 -20.25
C GLN A 192 43.57 54.67 -20.85
N SER A 193 43.59 54.71 -22.18
CA SER A 193 44.67 54.63 -23.19
C SER A 193 46.08 55.14 -22.84
N LEU A 194 47.10 54.52 -23.48
CA LEU A 194 48.23 55.19 -24.16
C LEU A 194 48.95 54.22 -25.16
N PRO A 195 49.66 54.72 -26.20
CA PRO A 195 49.84 54.09 -27.50
C PRO A 195 51.14 53.27 -27.70
N GLN A 196 51.15 52.50 -28.80
CA GLN A 196 52.25 51.64 -29.27
C GLN A 196 53.57 52.36 -29.57
N PRO A 197 54.75 51.73 -29.39
CA PRO A 197 56.02 52.25 -29.86
C PRO A 197 56.32 51.85 -31.32
N ARG A 198 56.79 52.84 -32.09
CA ARG A 198 57.33 52.71 -33.46
C ARG A 198 58.68 52.01 -33.45
N ASN A 199 58.86 51.10 -34.41
CA ASN A 199 60.15 50.49 -34.75
C ASN A 199 60.83 51.31 -35.86
N SER A 200 62.05 51.79 -35.64
CA SER A 200 63.00 52.07 -36.74
C SER A 200 64.45 52.18 -36.25
N ARG A 201 65.22 51.13 -36.55
CA ARG A 201 66.66 51.01 -36.82
C ARG A 201 67.57 52.25 -36.62
N SER A 202 68.55 52.04 -35.75
CA SER A 202 70.01 52.21 -35.95
C SER A 202 70.49 53.01 -37.17
N GLN A 203 71.20 54.11 -36.92
CA GLN A 203 72.49 54.38 -37.54
C GLN A 203 73.51 54.84 -36.48
N VAL A 204 74.75 54.49 -36.77
CA VAL A 204 75.95 54.43 -35.94
C VAL A 204 76.82 55.64 -36.26
N GLU A 205 77.48 56.26 -35.27
CA GLU A 205 78.77 56.98 -35.38
C GLU A 205 79.21 57.37 -33.95
N VAL A 206 80.19 56.73 -33.30
CA VAL A 206 81.67 56.74 -33.47
C VAL A 206 82.36 57.97 -32.84
N ALA A 207 83.22 57.65 -31.86
CA ALA A 207 84.41 58.36 -31.36
C ALA A 207 84.17 59.70 -30.62
N THR A 208 84.96 60.14 -29.63
CA THR A 208 86.40 59.95 -29.39
C THR A 208 86.74 60.44 -27.97
N ARG A 209 87.73 59.78 -27.34
CA ARG A 209 88.63 60.23 -26.26
C ARG A 209 88.07 60.60 -24.89
#